data_AF-A0A6H1JQQ9-F1
#
_entry.id   AF-A0A6H1JQQ9-F1
#
_cell.length_a   1.000
_cell.length_b   1.000
_cell.length_c   1.000
_cell.angle_alpha   90.00
_cell.angle_beta   90.00
_cell.angle_gamma   90.00
#
_symmetry.space_group_name_H-M   'P 1'
#
loop_
_entity.id
_entity.type
_entity.pdbx_description
1 polymer ?
#
loop_
_entity_poly.entity_id
_entity_poly.type
_entity_poly.pdbx_seq_one_letter_code
_entity_poly.pdbx_strand_id
1 'polypeptide(L)'
;MSQGRTDTASGGRLSHFLDSPVIGMSPWIVMSVLVGPGRFELAVAIALALAVAIVIVGRIRRPGSSFKILEIADVVFFAVLAVIGIFASPGTHSWLENYSGEVASVALMAIALGSMACRVPFTLQYAREQVPREFWGEPSFLRTNYYITGAWAAAFAVAAISGAYGDLVLHNSNIPWTGWIIPIAAIIAALQFTQWYPDVVRARSLRERGLPGPPEPPLSSLLIPLAGYLTPVGIVVLVSGAGPVWLGVALIVLGIVLVKSLSREKEAEPEVSR
;
A
#
# COMPACT_ATOMS: atom_id res chain seq x y z
N MET A 1 24.41 31.66 -26.11
CA MET A 1 23.64 30.54 -26.68
C MET A 1 23.04 29.76 -25.52
N SER A 2 21.74 29.95 -25.29
CA SER A 2 20.96 29.32 -24.22
C SER A 2 20.52 27.94 -24.69
N GLN A 3 20.90 26.89 -23.96
CA GLN A 3 20.28 25.56 -24.08
C GLN A 3 19.37 25.36 -22.88
N GLY A 4 18.09 25.69 -23.07
CA GLY A 4 17.01 25.28 -22.17
C GLY A 4 16.82 23.78 -22.30
N ARG A 5 17.23 23.04 -21.27
CA ARG A 5 16.88 21.63 -21.11
C ARG A 5 15.41 21.58 -20.72
N THR A 6 14.55 21.22 -21.68
CA THR A 6 13.16 20.85 -21.42
C THR A 6 13.17 19.53 -20.66
N ASP A 7 13.29 19.59 -19.34
CA ASP A 7 12.96 18.45 -18.47
C ASP A 7 11.45 18.21 -18.60
N THR A 8 11.10 17.21 -19.39
CA THR A 8 9.73 16.82 -19.65
C THR A 8 9.08 16.39 -18.33
N ALA A 9 8.02 17.08 -17.92
CA ALA A 9 7.25 16.82 -16.69
C ALA A 9 6.75 15.36 -16.56
N SER A 10 6.73 14.60 -17.65
CA SER A 10 6.45 13.15 -17.68
C SER A 10 7.58 12.30 -17.10
N GLY A 11 8.85 12.69 -17.29
CA GLY A 11 10.01 12.00 -16.72
C GLY A 11 10.05 12.08 -15.20
N GLY A 12 9.69 13.24 -14.63
CA GLY A 12 9.63 13.47 -13.19
C GLY A 12 8.48 12.75 -12.48
N ARG A 13 7.30 12.65 -13.12
CA ARG A 13 6.16 11.87 -12.56
C ARG A 13 6.42 10.38 -12.58
N LEU A 14 7.02 9.87 -13.66
CA LEU A 14 7.35 8.45 -13.76
C LEU A 14 8.46 8.09 -12.77
N SER A 15 9.49 8.93 -12.58
CA SER A 15 10.51 8.68 -11.54
C SER A 15 9.92 8.72 -10.12
N HIS A 16 9.04 9.67 -9.82
CA HIS A 16 8.40 9.77 -8.50
C HIS A 16 7.43 8.61 -8.22
N PHE A 17 6.79 8.06 -9.25
CA PHE A 17 5.99 6.84 -9.13
C PHE A 17 6.89 5.62 -8.89
N LEU A 18 7.99 5.50 -9.65
CA LEU A 18 9.02 4.46 -9.57
C LEU A 18 9.73 4.35 -8.21
N ASP A 19 9.79 5.45 -7.46
CA ASP A 19 10.42 5.53 -6.14
C ASP A 19 9.42 5.32 -4.97
N SER A 20 8.15 5.01 -5.28
CA SER A 20 7.10 4.79 -4.29
C SER A 20 7.18 3.39 -3.67
N PRO A 21 6.91 3.24 -2.35
CA PRO A 21 6.71 1.95 -1.71
C PRO A 21 5.70 1.04 -2.43
N VAL A 22 4.74 1.64 -3.14
CA VAL A 22 3.72 0.94 -3.93
C VAL A 22 4.33 0.03 -5.00
N ILE A 23 5.47 0.42 -5.57
CA ILE A 23 6.11 -0.39 -6.61
C ILE A 23 6.85 -1.58 -6.05
N GLY A 24 7.45 -1.43 -4.88
CA GLY A 24 7.94 -2.58 -4.12
C GLY A 24 6.82 -3.58 -3.84
N MET A 25 5.58 -3.12 -3.71
CA MET A 25 4.43 -4.00 -3.50
C MET A 25 3.80 -4.55 -4.79
N SER A 26 4.28 -4.15 -5.97
CA SER A 26 3.65 -4.53 -7.24
C SER A 26 3.67 -6.03 -7.56
N PRO A 27 4.70 -6.83 -7.22
CA PRO A 27 4.63 -8.29 -7.36
C PRO A 27 3.48 -8.91 -6.58
N TRP A 28 3.20 -8.40 -5.36
CA TRP A 28 2.10 -8.86 -4.51
C TRP A 28 0.73 -8.49 -5.08
N ILE A 29 0.60 -7.27 -5.62
CA ILE A 29 -0.63 -6.83 -6.28
C ILE A 29 -0.91 -7.70 -7.51
N VAL A 30 0.11 -7.95 -8.33
CA VAL A 30 -0.02 -8.81 -9.52
C VAL A 30 -0.40 -10.23 -9.13
N MET A 31 0.25 -10.81 -8.11
CA MET A 31 -0.11 -12.12 -7.58
C MET A 31 -1.58 -12.14 -7.12
N SER A 32 -1.99 -11.17 -6.31
CA SER A 32 -3.36 -11.09 -5.78
C SER A 32 -4.42 -11.05 -6.88
N VAL A 33 -4.16 -10.35 -7.99
CA VAL A 33 -5.09 -10.24 -9.13
C VAL A 33 -5.09 -11.48 -10.01
N LEU A 34 -3.95 -12.13 -10.19
CA LEU A 34 -3.79 -13.25 -11.12
C LEU A 34 -4.10 -14.62 -10.51
N VAL A 35 -4.00 -14.76 -9.19
CA VAL A 35 -4.36 -15.99 -8.51
C VAL A 35 -5.81 -16.34 -8.80
N GLY A 36 -6.02 -17.60 -9.15
CA GLY A 36 -7.32 -18.22 -9.27
C GLY A 36 -7.16 -19.70 -9.62
N PRO A 37 -8.26 -20.44 -9.74
CA PRO A 37 -8.24 -21.87 -10.02
C PRO A 37 -7.43 -22.19 -11.28
N GLY A 38 -6.39 -23.01 -11.14
CA GLY A 38 -5.49 -23.42 -12.23
C GLY A 38 -4.52 -22.35 -12.73
N ARG A 39 -4.43 -21.20 -12.03
CA ARG A 39 -3.58 -20.05 -12.41
C ARG A 39 -2.45 -19.76 -11.43
N PHE A 40 -2.34 -20.54 -10.35
CA PHE A 40 -1.36 -20.30 -9.29
C PHE A 40 0.07 -20.22 -9.80
N GLU A 41 0.52 -21.22 -10.56
CA GLU A 41 1.90 -21.26 -11.08
C GLU A 41 2.23 -20.06 -11.97
N LEU A 42 1.29 -19.67 -12.84
CA LEU A 42 1.43 -18.52 -13.72
C LEU A 42 1.50 -17.22 -12.92
N ALA A 43 0.64 -17.06 -11.92
CA ALA A 43 0.63 -15.89 -11.05
C ALA A 43 1.96 -15.76 -10.29
N VAL A 44 2.46 -16.85 -9.71
CA VAL A 44 3.75 -16.90 -9.01
C VAL A 44 4.91 -16.60 -9.96
N ALA A 45 4.93 -17.20 -11.16
CA ALA A 45 6.00 -16.98 -12.12
C ALA A 45 6.06 -15.52 -12.59
N ILE A 46 4.91 -14.90 -12.87
CA ILE A 46 4.84 -13.49 -13.26
C ILE A 46 5.26 -12.59 -12.08
N ALA A 47 4.81 -12.88 -10.87
CA ALA A 47 5.20 -12.12 -9.68
C ALA A 47 6.71 -12.21 -9.41
N LEU A 48 7.30 -13.42 -9.54
CA LEU A 48 8.74 -13.62 -9.41
C LEU A 48 9.52 -12.87 -10.49
N ALA A 49 9.08 -12.96 -11.75
CA ALA A 49 9.70 -12.24 -12.86
C ALA A 49 9.65 -10.72 -12.63
N LEU A 50 8.52 -10.20 -12.13
CA LEU A 50 8.37 -8.79 -11.80
C LEU A 50 9.27 -8.37 -10.63
N ALA A 51 9.36 -9.17 -9.57
CA ALA A 51 10.24 -8.91 -8.42
C ALA A 51 11.72 -8.83 -8.86
N VAL A 52 12.16 -9.80 -9.68
CA VAL A 52 13.52 -9.81 -10.25
C VAL A 52 13.73 -8.61 -11.17
N ALA A 53 12.76 -8.27 -12.02
CA ALA A 53 12.85 -7.13 -12.91
C ALA A 53 12.98 -5.80 -12.14
N ILE A 54 12.23 -5.63 -11.05
CA ILE A 54 12.32 -4.43 -10.18
C ILE A 54 13.72 -4.31 -9.60
N VAL A 55 14.28 -5.40 -9.07
CA VAL A 55 15.65 -5.42 -8.54
C VAL A 55 16.65 -5.03 -9.63
N ILE A 56 16.58 -5.64 -10.81
CA ILE A 56 17.50 -5.36 -11.92
C ILE A 56 17.39 -3.91 -12.38
N VAL A 57 16.17 -3.40 -12.61
CA VAL A 57 15.93 -2.02 -13.06
C VAL A 57 16.40 -1.02 -12.00
N GLY A 58 16.13 -1.30 -10.71
CA GLY A 58 16.62 -0.48 -9.60
C GLY A 58 18.14 -0.39 -9.57
N ARG A 59 18.84 -1.52 -9.80
CA ARG A 59 20.30 -1.58 -9.88
C ARG A 59 20.88 -0.85 -11.08
N ILE A 60 20.26 -0.96 -12.25
CA ILE A 60 20.70 -0.27 -13.47
C ILE A 60 20.53 1.25 -13.33
N ARG A 61 19.39 1.69 -12.78
CA ARG A 61 19.08 3.13 -12.65
C ARG A 61 19.87 3.81 -11.55
N ARG A 62 20.20 3.10 -10.47
CA ARG A 62 20.96 3.65 -9.34
C ARG A 62 22.15 2.75 -8.99
N PRO A 63 23.21 2.79 -9.82
CA PRO A 63 24.43 2.05 -9.53
C PRO A 63 24.98 2.48 -8.16
N GLY A 64 24.91 1.57 -7.17
CA GLY A 64 25.35 1.83 -5.79
C GLY A 64 24.25 1.98 -4.74
N SER A 65 22.96 1.93 -5.09
CA SER A 65 21.88 1.87 -4.09
C SER A 65 21.94 0.55 -3.29
N SER A 66 21.62 0.57 -2.00
CA SER A 66 21.51 -0.68 -1.22
C SER A 66 20.28 -1.47 -1.65
N PHE A 67 20.35 -2.80 -1.62
CA PHE A 67 19.16 -3.63 -1.80
C PHE A 67 18.09 -3.28 -0.76
N LYS A 68 16.84 -3.15 -1.20
CA LYS A 68 15.71 -2.89 -0.30
C LYS A 68 15.26 -4.20 0.33
N ILE A 69 14.86 -4.15 1.60
CA ILE A 69 14.36 -5.32 2.34
C ILE A 69 13.17 -5.94 1.60
N LEU A 70 12.26 -5.09 1.11
CA LEU A 70 11.09 -5.54 0.37
C LEU A 70 11.50 -6.23 -0.94
N GLU A 71 12.39 -5.63 -1.74
CA GLU A 71 12.90 -6.25 -2.98
C GLU A 71 13.50 -7.65 -2.77
N ILE A 72 14.33 -7.83 -1.73
CA ILE A 72 14.89 -9.14 -1.39
C ILE A 72 13.79 -10.08 -0.91
N ALA A 73 12.92 -9.61 -0.02
CA ALA A 73 11.85 -10.42 0.54
C ALA A 73 10.89 -10.90 -0.55
N ASP A 74 10.56 -10.07 -1.54
CA ASP A 74 9.73 -10.40 -2.69
C ASP A 74 10.37 -11.54 -3.48
N VAL A 75 11.63 -11.38 -3.89
CA VAL A 75 12.32 -12.41 -4.67
C VAL A 75 12.41 -13.73 -3.90
N VAL A 76 12.78 -13.68 -2.62
CA VAL A 76 12.86 -14.88 -1.77
C VAL A 76 11.49 -15.54 -1.64
N PHE A 77 10.45 -14.77 -1.32
CA PHE A 77 9.11 -15.29 -1.11
C PHE A 77 8.54 -15.92 -2.38
N PHE A 78 8.60 -15.23 -3.53
CA PHE A 78 8.10 -15.77 -4.78
C PHE A 78 8.96 -16.91 -5.33
N ALA A 79 10.27 -16.92 -5.07
CA ALA A 79 11.10 -18.07 -5.41
C ALA A 79 10.72 -19.31 -4.58
N VAL A 80 10.47 -19.14 -3.28
CA VAL A 80 9.97 -20.22 -2.42
C VAL A 80 8.61 -20.71 -2.90
N LEU A 81 7.67 -19.81 -3.22
CA LEU A 81 6.37 -20.20 -3.78
C LEU A 81 6.51 -20.90 -5.14
N ALA A 82 7.46 -20.50 -5.99
CA ALA A 82 7.69 -21.14 -7.28
C ALA A 82 8.21 -22.57 -7.11
N VAL A 83 9.17 -22.76 -6.20
CA VAL A 83 9.67 -24.10 -5.83
C VAL A 83 8.54 -24.95 -5.27
N ILE A 84 7.74 -24.40 -4.35
CA ILE A 84 6.57 -25.10 -3.82
C ILE A 84 5.61 -25.44 -4.97
N GLY A 85 5.27 -24.51 -5.87
CA GLY A 85 4.42 -24.76 -7.03
C GLY A 85 4.90 -25.94 -7.88
N ILE A 86 6.21 -26.07 -8.12
CA ILE A 86 6.77 -27.15 -8.92
C ILE A 86 6.71 -28.52 -8.22
N PHE A 87 6.94 -28.57 -6.90
CA PHE A 87 7.11 -29.84 -6.16
C PHE A 87 5.93 -30.23 -5.27
N ALA A 88 4.93 -29.35 -5.12
CA ALA A 88 3.82 -29.54 -4.21
C ALA A 88 2.82 -30.59 -4.71
N SER A 89 2.18 -31.27 -3.75
CA SER A 89 1.07 -32.16 -4.03
C SER A 89 -0.16 -31.40 -4.54
N PRO A 90 -1.10 -32.05 -5.25
CA PRO A 90 -2.35 -31.41 -5.69
C PRO A 90 -3.17 -30.80 -4.53
N GLY A 91 -3.11 -31.41 -3.33
CA GLY A 91 -3.77 -30.86 -2.14
C GLY A 91 -3.13 -29.56 -1.65
N THR A 92 -1.81 -29.46 -1.72
CA THR A 92 -1.07 -28.23 -1.38
C THR A 92 -1.32 -27.12 -2.41
N HIS A 93 -1.45 -27.46 -3.70
CA HIS A 93 -1.86 -26.51 -4.74
C HIS A 93 -3.23 -25.92 -4.45
N SER A 94 -4.23 -26.78 -4.20
CA SER A 94 -5.58 -26.33 -3.88
C SER A 94 -5.62 -25.48 -2.60
N TRP A 95 -4.80 -25.82 -1.59
CA TRP A 95 -4.66 -24.98 -0.41
C TRP A 95 -4.06 -23.61 -0.76
N LEU A 96 -2.97 -23.55 -1.51
CA LEU A 96 -2.36 -22.27 -1.89
C LEU A 96 -3.26 -21.42 -2.80
N GLU A 97 -4.02 -22.05 -3.70
CA GLU A 97 -5.01 -21.34 -4.53
C GLU A 97 -6.06 -20.62 -3.68
N ASN A 98 -6.51 -21.25 -2.59
CA ASN A 98 -7.52 -20.68 -1.70
C ASN A 98 -6.94 -19.69 -0.69
N TYR A 99 -5.74 -19.97 -0.16
CA TYR A 99 -5.16 -19.24 1.00
C TYR A 99 -3.99 -18.32 0.64
N SER A 100 -3.65 -18.15 -0.64
CA SER A 100 -2.48 -17.35 -1.03
C SER A 100 -2.60 -15.87 -0.65
N GLY A 101 -3.83 -15.32 -0.58
CA GLY A 101 -4.06 -13.94 -0.15
C GLY A 101 -3.73 -13.73 1.32
N GLU A 102 -4.14 -14.68 2.17
CA GLU A 102 -3.89 -14.74 3.60
C GLU A 102 -2.39 -14.95 3.84
N VAL A 103 -1.78 -15.91 3.15
CA VAL A 103 -0.34 -16.20 3.24
C VAL A 103 0.47 -14.97 2.82
N ALA A 104 0.09 -14.29 1.74
CA ALA A 104 0.74 -13.06 1.30
C ALA A 104 0.62 -11.94 2.34
N SER A 105 -0.58 -11.74 2.90
CA SER A 105 -0.83 -10.73 3.92
C SER A 105 -0.03 -11.01 5.20
N VAL A 106 0.04 -12.26 5.65
CA VAL A 106 0.85 -12.66 6.80
C VAL A 106 2.35 -12.47 6.51
N ALA A 107 2.81 -12.83 5.31
CA ALA A 107 4.21 -12.64 4.91
C ALA A 107 4.59 -11.15 4.91
N LEU A 108 3.77 -10.29 4.30
CA LEU A 108 3.98 -8.84 4.27
C LEU A 108 3.94 -8.21 5.67
N MET A 109 3.02 -8.66 6.53
CA MET A 109 3.01 -8.26 7.94
C MET A 109 4.31 -8.67 8.64
N ALA A 110 4.76 -9.91 8.45
CA ALA A 110 6.00 -10.41 9.05
C ALA A 110 7.24 -9.65 8.55
N ILE A 111 7.29 -9.32 7.26
CA ILE A 111 8.36 -8.48 6.67
C ILE A 111 8.34 -7.08 7.28
N ALA A 112 7.16 -6.46 7.41
CA ALA A 112 7.04 -5.12 7.99
C ALA A 112 7.49 -5.11 9.46
N LEU A 113 6.99 -6.04 10.29
CA LEU A 113 7.38 -6.17 11.69
C LEU A 113 8.86 -6.56 11.85
N GLY A 114 9.33 -7.51 11.04
CA GLY A 114 10.73 -7.96 11.02
C GLY A 114 11.69 -6.83 10.67
N SER A 115 11.33 -5.99 9.69
CA SER A 115 12.11 -4.81 9.33
C SER A 115 12.27 -3.83 10.52
N MET A 116 11.19 -3.60 11.28
CA MET A 116 11.24 -2.79 12.50
C MET A 116 12.06 -3.46 13.60
N ALA A 117 11.95 -4.78 13.78
CA ALA A 117 12.74 -5.54 14.76
C ALA A 117 14.25 -5.48 14.45
N CYS A 118 14.61 -5.52 13.16
CA CYS A 118 15.98 -5.29 12.66
C CYS A 118 16.41 -3.81 12.72
N ARG A 119 15.59 -2.92 13.29
CA ARG A 119 15.78 -1.46 13.42
C ARG A 119 15.87 -0.70 12.10
N VAL A 120 15.47 -1.32 10.99
CA VAL A 120 15.47 -0.72 9.65
C VAL A 120 14.06 -0.90 9.06
N PRO A 121 13.08 -0.05 9.45
CA PRO A 121 11.73 -0.12 8.89
C PRO A 121 11.80 -0.08 7.36
N PHE A 122 11.10 -0.99 6.67
CA PHE A 122 11.28 -1.16 5.22
C PHE A 122 10.99 0.14 4.44
N THR A 123 10.09 0.99 4.93
CA THR A 123 9.76 2.27 4.29
C THR A 123 10.92 3.26 4.32
N LEU A 124 11.84 3.14 5.28
CA LEU A 124 12.99 4.03 5.42
C LEU A 124 13.90 3.99 4.19
N GLN A 125 14.07 2.82 3.57
CA GLN A 125 14.91 2.67 2.39
C GLN A 125 14.34 3.40 1.18
N TYR A 126 13.01 3.44 1.04
CA TYR A 126 12.31 4.22 0.02
C TYR A 126 12.33 5.72 0.37
N ALA A 127 12.08 6.08 1.63
CA ALA A 127 12.06 7.46 2.07
C ALA A 127 13.43 8.16 1.90
N ARG A 128 14.53 7.44 2.14
CA ARG A 128 15.91 7.96 1.92
C ARG A 128 16.19 8.32 0.46
N GLU A 129 15.49 7.70 -0.48
CA GLU A 129 15.64 8.01 -1.91
C GLU A 129 14.94 9.32 -2.31
N GLN A 130 14.03 9.82 -1.47
CA GLN A 130 13.22 11.01 -1.71
C GLN A 130 13.66 12.22 -0.87
N VAL A 131 14.51 12.00 0.14
CA VAL A 131 14.93 13.01 1.12
C VAL A 131 16.45 13.23 1.06
N PRO A 132 16.94 14.48 1.12
CA PRO A 132 18.37 14.78 1.18
C PRO A 132 19.09 14.03 2.31
N ARG A 133 20.35 13.64 2.07
CA ARG A 133 21.16 12.82 3.00
C ARG A 133 21.33 13.44 4.38
N GLU A 134 21.33 14.76 4.48
CA GLU A 134 21.44 15.51 5.73
C GLU A 134 20.30 15.22 6.72
N PHE A 135 19.10 14.87 6.23
CA PHE A 135 17.96 14.56 7.08
C PHE A 135 17.81 13.07 7.41
N TRP A 136 18.67 12.18 6.86
CA TRP A 136 18.54 10.74 7.06
C TRP A 136 18.69 10.28 8.51
N GLY A 137 19.43 11.05 9.31
CA GLY A 137 19.66 10.79 10.74
C GLY A 137 18.69 11.50 11.68
N GLU A 138 17.79 12.33 11.15
CA GLU A 138 16.90 13.14 11.99
C GLU A 138 15.92 12.23 12.77
N PRO A 139 15.78 12.39 14.10
CA PRO A 139 14.90 11.55 14.90
C PRO A 139 13.43 11.58 14.44
N SER A 140 12.95 12.73 13.96
CA SER A 140 11.60 12.88 13.43
C SER A 140 11.41 12.07 12.13
N PHE A 141 12.41 12.05 11.25
CA PHE A 141 12.40 11.29 10.01
C PHE A 141 12.40 9.78 10.27
N LEU A 142 13.25 9.31 11.19
CA LEU A 142 13.27 7.90 11.59
C LEU A 142 11.94 7.49 12.23
N ARG A 143 11.46 8.26 13.21
CA ARG A 143 10.20 7.98 13.92
C ARG A 143 9.00 7.95 12.95
N THR A 144 8.96 8.86 11.98
CA THR A 144 7.93 8.89 10.93
C THR A 144 7.90 7.58 10.15
N ASN A 145 9.07 7.06 9.73
CA ASN A 145 9.14 5.79 9.01
C ASN A 145 8.74 4.57 9.86
N TYR A 146 9.01 4.58 11.17
CA TYR A 146 8.48 3.54 12.06
C TYR A 146 6.95 3.56 12.12
N TYR A 147 6.33 4.73 12.26
CA TYR A 147 4.88 4.83 12.27
C TYR A 147 4.26 4.40 10.94
N ILE A 148 4.85 4.81 9.82
CA ILE A 148 4.36 4.41 8.49
C ILE A 148 4.52 2.89 8.31
N THR A 149 5.67 2.31 8.65
CA THR A 149 5.87 0.85 8.60
C THR A 149 4.89 0.11 9.52
N GLY A 150 4.60 0.66 10.70
CA GLY A 150 3.58 0.13 11.61
C GLY A 150 2.17 0.18 11.04
N ALA A 151 1.81 1.26 10.33
CA ALA A 151 0.52 1.38 9.64
C ALA A 151 0.39 0.33 8.52
N TRP A 152 1.46 0.07 7.77
CA TRP A 152 1.50 -1.03 6.80
C TRP A 152 1.34 -2.39 7.47
N ALA A 153 2.08 -2.66 8.55
CA ALA A 153 1.93 -3.90 9.30
C ALA A 153 0.50 -4.10 9.80
N ALA A 154 -0.15 -3.03 10.30
CA ALA A 154 -1.54 -3.06 10.73
C ALA A 154 -2.50 -3.34 9.55
N ALA A 155 -2.29 -2.73 8.40
CA ALA A 155 -3.11 -2.98 7.22
C ALA A 155 -3.00 -4.43 6.73
N PHE A 156 -1.80 -4.99 6.71
CA PHE A 156 -1.58 -6.40 6.37
C PHE A 156 -2.17 -7.35 7.42
N ALA A 157 -2.12 -6.99 8.71
CA ALA A 157 -2.79 -7.73 9.77
C ALA A 157 -4.31 -7.74 9.58
N VAL A 158 -4.91 -6.58 9.26
CA VAL A 158 -6.34 -6.48 8.95
C VAL A 158 -6.71 -7.35 7.74
N ALA A 159 -5.90 -7.32 6.68
CA ALA A 159 -6.13 -8.16 5.50
C ALA A 159 -6.06 -9.66 5.86
N ALA A 160 -5.04 -10.09 6.60
CA ALA A 160 -4.88 -11.48 7.02
C ALA A 160 -6.02 -11.96 7.94
N ILE A 161 -6.41 -11.15 8.93
CA ILE A 161 -7.51 -11.47 9.86
C ILE A 161 -8.83 -11.52 9.12
N SER A 162 -9.07 -10.57 8.21
CA SER A 162 -10.27 -10.51 7.39
C SER A 162 -10.42 -11.75 6.51
N GLY A 163 -9.38 -12.13 5.78
CA GLY A 163 -9.36 -13.34 4.96
C GLY A 163 -9.57 -14.61 5.79
N ALA A 164 -8.78 -14.76 6.86
CA ALA A 164 -8.90 -15.89 7.79
C ALA A 164 -10.30 -16.00 8.43
N TYR A 165 -10.97 -14.88 8.72
CA TYR A 165 -12.34 -14.90 9.22
C TYR A 165 -13.33 -15.40 8.15
N GLY A 166 -13.18 -14.95 6.89
CA GLY A 166 -13.98 -15.45 5.77
C GLY A 166 -13.83 -16.96 5.57
N ASP A 167 -12.60 -17.46 5.65
CA ASP A 167 -12.31 -18.86 5.42
C ASP A 167 -12.64 -19.76 6.60
N LEU A 168 -12.15 -19.43 7.79
CA LEU A 168 -12.21 -20.32 8.95
C LEU A 168 -13.53 -20.21 9.72
N VAL A 169 -14.19 -19.05 9.68
CA VAL A 169 -15.43 -18.83 10.43
C VAL A 169 -16.62 -18.92 9.49
N LEU A 170 -16.59 -18.22 8.36
CA LEU A 170 -17.70 -18.21 7.40
C LEU A 170 -17.67 -19.38 6.41
N HIS A 171 -16.59 -20.17 6.40
CA HIS A 171 -16.40 -21.33 5.51
C HIS A 171 -16.61 -20.96 4.03
N ASN A 172 -16.29 -19.71 3.66
CA ASN A 172 -16.54 -19.18 2.33
C ASN A 172 -15.50 -18.12 1.95
N SER A 173 -14.49 -18.57 1.22
CA SER A 173 -13.39 -17.76 0.69
C SER A 173 -13.82 -16.76 -0.39
N ASN A 174 -15.02 -16.91 -0.95
CA ASN A 174 -15.51 -16.09 -2.06
C ASN A 174 -16.36 -14.89 -1.59
N ILE A 175 -16.41 -14.61 -0.29
CA ILE A 175 -17.12 -13.44 0.22
C ILE A 175 -16.32 -12.17 -0.14
N PRO A 176 -16.87 -11.26 -0.96
CA PRO A 176 -16.13 -10.07 -1.41
C PRO A 176 -15.70 -9.17 -0.25
N TRP A 177 -16.46 -9.17 0.85
CA TRP A 177 -16.17 -8.40 2.06
C TRP A 177 -14.83 -8.75 2.67
N THR A 178 -14.62 -10.04 2.94
CA THR A 178 -13.45 -10.55 3.64
C THR A 178 -12.24 -10.65 2.74
N GLY A 179 -12.45 -11.04 1.47
CA GLY A 179 -11.35 -11.27 0.52
C GLY A 179 -10.82 -10.01 -0.16
N TRP A 180 -11.64 -8.96 -0.36
CA TRP A 180 -11.23 -7.80 -1.17
C TRP A 180 -11.59 -6.45 -0.55
N ILE A 181 -12.84 -6.28 -0.08
CA ILE A 181 -13.33 -4.96 0.34
C ILE A 181 -12.58 -4.45 1.57
N ILE A 182 -12.50 -5.26 2.63
CA ILE A 182 -11.80 -4.88 3.87
C ILE A 182 -10.28 -4.77 3.64
N PRO A 183 -9.60 -5.75 2.99
CA PRO A 183 -8.18 -5.62 2.65
C PRO A 183 -7.85 -4.37 1.85
N ILE A 184 -8.60 -4.05 0.78
CA ILE A 184 -8.34 -2.87 -0.03
C ILE A 184 -8.55 -1.59 0.79
N ALA A 185 -9.59 -1.50 1.62
CA ALA A 185 -9.80 -0.35 2.50
C ALA A 185 -8.60 -0.14 3.45
N ALA A 186 -8.05 -1.22 4.01
CA ALA A 186 -6.86 -1.16 4.86
C ALA A 186 -5.62 -0.67 4.10
N ILE A 187 -5.42 -1.14 2.86
CA ILE A 187 -4.33 -0.67 2.00
C ILE A 187 -4.50 0.81 1.64
N ILE A 188 -5.70 1.26 1.29
CA ILE A 188 -5.97 2.69 1.03
C ILE A 188 -5.62 3.51 2.28
N ALA A 189 -6.01 3.06 3.47
CA ALA A 189 -5.68 3.75 4.72
C ALA A 189 -4.16 3.85 4.94
N ALA A 190 -3.41 2.77 4.73
CA ALA A 190 -1.94 2.78 4.85
C ALA A 190 -1.29 3.70 3.81
N LEU A 191 -1.78 3.72 2.57
CA LEU A 191 -1.31 4.62 1.52
C LEU A 191 -1.56 6.08 1.87
N GLN A 192 -2.77 6.42 2.32
CA GLN A 192 -3.10 7.77 2.73
C GLN A 192 -2.27 8.21 3.93
N PHE A 193 -2.11 7.34 4.92
CA PHE A 193 -1.25 7.62 6.08
C PHE A 193 0.21 7.85 5.66
N THR A 194 0.73 7.08 4.71
CA THR A 194 2.10 7.22 4.18
C THR A 194 2.33 8.60 3.55
N GLN A 195 1.32 9.16 2.89
CA GLN A 195 1.40 10.48 2.24
C GLN A 195 1.12 11.63 3.20
N TRP A 196 0.09 11.50 4.03
CA TRP A 196 -0.41 12.55 4.92
C TRP A 196 0.48 12.76 6.15
N TYR A 197 0.93 11.68 6.80
CA TYR A 197 1.60 11.76 8.10
C TYR A 197 2.93 12.53 8.08
N PRO A 198 3.83 12.38 7.08
CA PRO A 198 5.04 13.19 6.99
C PRO A 198 4.77 14.69 6.95
N ASP A 199 3.72 15.13 6.26
CA ASP A 199 3.36 16.54 6.13
C ASP A 199 2.83 17.10 7.46
N VAL A 200 2.06 16.30 8.22
CA VAL A 200 1.65 16.65 9.59
C VAL A 200 2.85 16.85 10.50
N VAL A 201 3.81 15.91 10.49
CA VAL A 201 5.02 16.00 11.32
C VAL A 201 5.85 17.22 10.93
N ARG A 202 5.98 17.51 9.63
CA ARG A 202 6.67 18.70 9.13
C ARG A 202 6.00 19.98 9.63
N ALA A 203 4.69 20.13 9.43
CA ALA A 203 3.93 21.30 9.86
C ALA A 203 4.01 21.52 11.38
N ARG A 204 3.90 20.45 12.18
CA ARG A 204 4.07 20.50 13.64
C ARG A 204 5.46 20.95 14.04
N SER A 205 6.50 20.38 13.44
CA SER A 205 7.88 20.74 13.77
C SER A 205 8.21 22.20 13.44
N LEU A 206 7.66 22.75 12.34
CA LEU A 206 7.85 24.15 11.98
C LEU A 206 7.11 25.08 12.96
N ARG A 207 5.87 24.74 13.32
CA ARG A 207 5.09 25.49 14.30
C ARG A 207 5.75 25.51 15.69
N GLU A 208 6.26 24.37 16.16
CA GLU A 208 6.99 24.28 17.42
C GLU A 208 8.27 25.14 17.42
N ARG A 209 8.90 25.32 16.26
CA ARG A 209 10.07 26.19 16.08
C ARG A 209 9.72 27.66 15.82
N GLY A 210 8.43 28.01 15.80
CA GLY A 210 7.96 29.35 15.45
C GLY A 210 8.31 29.79 14.03
N LEU A 211 8.62 28.83 13.14
CA LEU A 211 8.98 29.09 11.76
C LEU A 211 7.72 29.12 10.89
N PRO A 212 7.64 30.01 9.88
CA PRO A 212 6.57 29.98 8.90
C PRO A 212 6.62 28.64 8.13
N GLY A 213 5.46 28.00 8.01
CA GLY A 213 5.30 26.72 7.34
C GLY A 213 3.88 26.53 6.81
N PRO A 214 3.66 25.55 5.92
CA PRO A 214 2.31 25.22 5.48
C PRO A 214 1.45 24.80 6.68
N PRO A 215 0.13 25.07 6.64
CA PRO A 215 -0.79 24.59 7.68
C PRO A 215 -0.78 23.05 7.76
N GLU A 216 -1.12 22.51 8.94
CA GLU A 216 -1.28 21.06 9.10
C GLU A 216 -2.33 20.55 8.12
N PRO A 217 -2.06 19.46 7.37
CA PRO A 217 -3.04 18.92 6.46
C PRO A 217 -4.22 18.34 7.26
N PRO A 218 -5.48 18.66 6.90
CA PRO A 218 -6.63 18.24 7.69
C PRO A 218 -6.89 16.74 7.61
N LEU A 219 -7.58 16.21 8.63
CA LEU A 219 -8.01 14.80 8.65
C LEU A 219 -8.92 14.45 7.47
N SER A 220 -9.67 15.43 6.94
CA SER A 220 -10.49 15.26 5.74
C SER A 220 -9.67 14.78 4.54
N SER A 221 -8.42 15.22 4.40
CA SER A 221 -7.53 14.78 3.31
C SER A 221 -7.21 13.29 3.35
N LEU A 222 -7.10 12.72 4.55
CA LEU A 222 -6.88 11.28 4.77
C LEU A 222 -8.18 10.48 4.54
N LEU A 223 -9.34 11.04 4.89
CA LEU A 223 -10.62 10.36 4.82
C LEU A 223 -11.26 10.37 3.43
N ILE A 224 -10.98 11.37 2.59
CA ILE A 224 -11.59 11.50 1.25
C ILE A 224 -11.43 10.22 0.41
N PRO A 225 -10.25 9.59 0.30
CA PRO A 225 -10.10 8.38 -0.51
C PRO A 225 -10.82 7.16 0.08
N LEU A 226 -10.93 7.04 1.41
CA LEU A 226 -11.73 6.01 2.06
C LEU A 226 -13.23 6.23 1.80
N ALA A 227 -13.71 7.47 1.90
CA ALA A 227 -15.08 7.82 1.58
C ALA A 227 -15.39 7.55 0.10
N GLY A 228 -14.47 7.91 -0.79
CA GLY A 228 -14.57 7.64 -2.22
C GLY A 228 -14.65 6.14 -2.52
N TYR A 229 -13.93 5.31 -1.76
CA TYR A 229 -13.94 3.85 -1.89
C TYR A 229 -15.30 3.22 -1.57
N LEU A 230 -16.18 3.87 -0.78
CA LEU A 230 -17.53 3.35 -0.54
C LEU A 230 -18.37 3.24 -1.83
N THR A 231 -18.11 4.10 -2.81
CA THR A 231 -18.83 4.10 -4.09
C THR A 231 -18.59 2.82 -4.90
N PRO A 232 -17.34 2.44 -5.26
CA PRO A 232 -17.09 1.19 -5.93
C PRO A 232 -17.49 -0.03 -5.08
N VAL A 233 -17.37 0.03 -3.75
CA VAL A 233 -17.87 -1.05 -2.87
C VAL A 233 -19.37 -1.23 -3.02
N GLY A 234 -20.15 -0.14 -2.99
CA GLY A 234 -21.60 -0.22 -3.20
C GLY A 234 -21.97 -0.76 -4.58
N ILE A 235 -21.22 -0.40 -5.63
CA ILE A 235 -21.39 -0.99 -6.98
C ILE A 235 -21.12 -2.49 -6.95
N VAL A 236 -20.01 -2.93 -6.34
CA VAL A 236 -19.67 -4.35 -6.21
C VAL A 236 -20.78 -5.10 -5.47
N VAL A 237 -21.29 -4.56 -4.36
CA VAL A 237 -22.40 -5.18 -3.60
C VAL A 237 -23.63 -5.39 -4.47
N LEU A 238 -23.98 -4.41 -5.32
CA LEU A 238 -25.13 -4.51 -6.23
C LEU A 238 -24.89 -5.52 -7.37
N VAL A 239 -23.70 -5.52 -7.96
CA VAL A 239 -23.37 -6.37 -9.12
C VAL A 239 -23.16 -7.82 -8.71
N SER A 240 -22.48 -8.06 -7.60
CA SER A 240 -22.15 -9.41 -7.14
C SER A 240 -23.22 -10.04 -6.26
N GLY A 241 -24.27 -9.30 -5.90
CA GLY A 241 -25.28 -9.75 -4.94
C GLY A 241 -24.72 -10.00 -3.54
N ALA A 242 -23.60 -9.37 -3.16
CA ALA A 242 -22.92 -9.59 -1.87
C ALA A 242 -23.63 -8.93 -0.67
N GLY A 243 -24.86 -8.48 -0.85
CA GLY A 243 -25.69 -7.90 0.19
C GLY A 243 -27.02 -7.40 -0.35
N PRO A 244 -27.91 -6.90 0.54
CA PRO A 244 -29.18 -6.30 0.13
C PRO A 244 -28.98 -5.09 -0.80
N VAL A 245 -29.91 -4.88 -1.73
CA VAL A 245 -29.88 -3.74 -2.66
C VAL A 245 -29.78 -2.40 -1.93
N TRP A 246 -30.51 -2.24 -0.81
CA TRP A 246 -30.49 -1.02 -0.02
C TRP A 246 -29.09 -0.71 0.53
N LEU A 247 -28.29 -1.73 0.87
CA LEU A 247 -26.93 -1.55 1.37
C LEU A 247 -26.02 -1.01 0.27
N GLY A 248 -26.08 -1.59 -0.93
CA GLY A 248 -25.30 -1.12 -2.07
C GLY A 248 -25.62 0.34 -2.44
N VAL A 249 -26.91 0.68 -2.49
CA VAL A 249 -27.37 2.07 -2.74
C VAL A 249 -26.91 3.01 -1.61
N ALA A 250 -27.05 2.59 -0.35
CA ALA A 250 -26.63 3.39 0.80
C ALA A 250 -25.13 3.69 0.77
N LEU A 251 -24.28 2.72 0.43
CA LEU A 251 -22.84 2.89 0.32
C LEU A 251 -22.45 3.89 -0.78
N ILE A 252 -23.11 3.83 -1.94
CA ILE A 252 -22.89 4.78 -3.04
C ILE A 252 -23.26 6.20 -2.60
N VAL A 253 -24.47 6.37 -2.07
CA VAL A 253 -24.96 7.69 -1.64
C VAL A 253 -24.07 8.25 -0.53
N LEU A 254 -23.76 7.43 0.48
CA LEU A 254 -22.91 7.81 1.60
C LEU A 254 -21.51 8.19 1.12
N GLY A 255 -20.90 7.42 0.22
CA GLY A 255 -19.60 7.74 -0.36
C GLY A 255 -19.58 9.10 -1.04
N ILE A 256 -20.55 9.37 -1.91
CA ILE A 256 -20.68 10.65 -2.62
C ILE A 256 -20.90 11.81 -1.63
N VAL A 257 -21.78 11.64 -0.65
CA VAL A 257 -22.09 12.67 0.36
C VAL A 257 -20.87 12.96 1.24
N LEU A 258 -20.18 11.93 1.73
CA LEU A 258 -18.97 12.09 2.55
C LEU A 258 -17.86 12.77 1.78
N VAL A 259 -17.58 12.37 0.53
CA VAL A 259 -16.57 13.05 -0.30
C VAL A 259 -16.91 14.53 -0.46
N LYS A 260 -18.18 14.86 -0.74
CA LYS A 260 -18.62 16.25 -0.87
C LYS A 260 -18.49 17.04 0.43
N SER A 261 -18.85 16.43 1.56
CA SER A 261 -18.76 17.05 2.88
C SER A 261 -17.31 17.31 3.30
N LEU A 262 -16.45 16.30 3.17
CA LEU A 262 -15.03 16.38 3.53
C LEU A 262 -14.28 17.35 2.60
N SER A 263 -14.65 17.44 1.32
CA SER A 263 -14.08 18.41 0.39
C SER A 263 -14.44 19.84 0.77
N ARG A 264 -15.66 20.08 1.25
CA ARG A 264 -16.08 21.41 1.74
C ARG A 264 -15.34 21.83 3.00
N GLU A 265 -15.11 20.92 3.93
CA GLU A 265 -14.30 21.19 5.13
C GLU A 265 -12.87 21.59 4.75
N LYS A 266 -12.26 20.85 3.82
CA LYS A 266 -10.94 21.16 3.27
C LYS A 266 -10.90 22.54 2.58
N GLU A 267 -11.97 22.96 1.93
CA GLU A 267 -12.11 24.27 1.28
C GLU A 267 -12.45 25.41 2.26
N ALA A 268 -13.02 25.11 3.43
CA ALA A 268 -13.40 26.10 4.44
C ALA A 268 -12.25 26.49 5.40
N GLU A 269 -11.17 25.71 5.44
CA GLU A 269 -9.99 25.97 6.27
C GLU A 269 -8.92 26.97 5.75
N PRO A 270 -9.00 27.65 4.59
CA PRO A 270 -8.03 28.68 4.24
C PRO A 270 -8.56 30.10 4.52
N GLU A 271 -8.18 30.71 5.66
CA GLU A 271 -8.03 32.18 5.93
C GLU A 271 -8.27 32.63 7.40
N VAL A 272 -8.18 31.78 8.43
CA VAL A 272 -8.20 32.29 9.83
C VAL A 272 -6.79 32.30 10.43
N SER A 273 -5.97 33.24 9.97
CA SER A 273 -4.78 33.76 10.66
C SER A 273 -4.11 34.82 9.76
N ARG A 274 -4.71 36.01 9.67
CA ARG A 274 -3.96 37.25 9.37
C ARG A 274 -3.59 37.92 10.69
#